data_AF-G4WA99-F1
#
_entry.id   AF-G4WA99-F1
#
_cell.length_a   1.000
_cell.length_b   1.000
_cell.length_c   1.000
_cell.angle_alpha   90.00
_cell.angle_beta   90.00
_cell.angle_gamma   90.00
#
_symmetry.space_group_name_H-M   'P 1'
#
loop_
_entity.id
_entity.type
_entity.pdbx_description
1 polymer ?
#
loop_
_entity_poly.entity_id
_entity_poly.type
_entity_poly.pdbx_seq_one_letter_code
_entity_poly.pdbx_strand_id
1 'polypeptide(L)'
;AFGIECNSLKDPQAIFRRMGRNIVEKPRHSLLVQAFMFTDPQRARQLRLKDFTDDVTEFFMGVVRETVAYREKNGVKRNDFMDMMLEMKAQRDRLKDGDIKEDDLTNGLNIEQVAAQALVFYLAGFETW
;
A
#
# COMPACT_ATOMS: atom_id res chain seq x y z
N ALA A 1 5.53 8.10 11.85
CA ALA A 1 4.46 7.28 12.44
C ALA A 1 3.26 7.27 11.48
N PHE A 2 2.76 6.10 11.07
CA PHE A 2 1.77 5.95 9.98
C PHE A 2 0.32 6.29 10.37
N GLY A 3 0.03 6.69 11.60
CA GLY A 3 -1.33 7.10 12.00
C GLY A 3 -2.40 6.01 11.89
N ILE A 4 -2.00 4.73 11.80
CA ILE A 4 -2.85 3.55 11.69
C ILE A 4 -3.26 3.12 13.12
N GLU A 5 -4.53 3.34 13.46
CA GLU A 5 -5.14 2.77 14.67
C GLU A 5 -5.79 1.44 14.32
N CYS A 6 -5.03 0.36 14.55
CA CYS A 6 -5.49 -0.99 14.30
C CYS A 6 -6.23 -1.50 15.56
N ASN A 7 -7.52 -1.15 15.67
CA ASN A 7 -8.35 -1.49 16.83
C ASN A 7 -8.79 -2.98 16.89
N SER A 8 -8.41 -3.81 15.92
CA SER A 8 -8.90 -5.20 15.78
C SER A 8 -7.91 -6.28 16.25
N LEU A 9 -6.67 -5.92 16.60
CA LEU A 9 -5.63 -6.88 17.00
C LEU A 9 -5.22 -6.68 18.47
N LYS A 10 -5.20 -7.78 19.25
CA LYS A 10 -4.73 -7.80 20.65
C LYS A 10 -3.30 -7.26 20.82
N ASP A 11 -2.47 -7.40 19.80
CA ASP A 11 -1.15 -6.77 19.69
C ASP A 11 -0.87 -6.42 18.21
N PRO A 12 -1.27 -5.22 17.75
CA PRO A 12 -1.05 -4.81 16.37
C PRO A 12 0.44 -4.73 16.05
N GLN A 13 1.24 -4.22 16.98
CA GLN A 13 2.67 -3.99 16.83
C GLN A 13 3.43 -5.31 16.58
N ALA A 14 3.01 -6.42 17.20
CA ALA A 14 3.60 -7.72 16.95
C ALA A 14 3.30 -8.25 15.55
N ILE A 15 2.07 -8.07 15.05
CA ILE A 15 1.68 -8.55 13.72
C ILE A 15 2.31 -7.69 12.62
N PHE A 16 2.34 -6.36 12.77
CA PHE A 16 3.07 -5.47 11.86
C PHE A 16 4.55 -5.85 11.78
N ARG A 17 5.22 -6.04 12.92
CA ARG A 17 6.63 -6.50 12.95
C ARG A 17 6.81 -7.87 12.31
N ARG A 18 5.88 -8.81 12.51
CA ARG A 18 5.94 -10.13 11.90
C ARG A 18 5.77 -10.06 10.38
N MET A 19 4.81 -9.28 9.89
CA MET A 19 4.59 -9.10 8.45
C MET A 19 5.74 -8.33 7.79
N GLY A 20 6.30 -7.32 8.46
CA GLY A 20 7.53 -6.64 8.04
C GLY A 20 8.71 -7.60 7.91
N ARG A 21 8.94 -8.47 8.90
CA ARG A 21 9.97 -9.52 8.82
C ARG A 21 9.73 -10.52 7.71
N ASN A 22 8.49 -10.96 7.49
CA ASN A 22 8.18 -11.93 6.43
C ASN A 22 8.58 -11.41 5.04
N ILE A 23 8.53 -10.10 4.81
CA ILE A 23 8.94 -9.51 3.53
C ILE A 23 10.42 -9.74 3.25
N VAL A 24 11.27 -9.66 4.29
CA VAL A 24 12.72 -9.84 4.19
C VAL A 24 13.12 -11.31 4.30
N GLU A 25 12.56 -12.05 5.26
CA GLU A 25 12.95 -13.42 5.59
C GLU A 25 12.29 -14.47 4.68
N LYS A 26 11.15 -14.15 4.07
CA LYS A 26 10.36 -15.07 3.25
C LYS A 26 9.95 -14.44 1.91
N PRO A 27 10.91 -14.01 1.09
CA PRO A 27 10.60 -13.41 -0.20
C PRO A 27 9.86 -14.42 -1.10
N ARG A 28 8.87 -13.93 -1.85
CA ARG A 28 8.09 -14.76 -2.79
C ARG A 28 8.94 -15.36 -3.90
N HIS A 29 9.97 -14.63 -4.30
CA HIS A 29 10.81 -14.92 -5.45
C HIS A 29 12.29 -14.91 -5.06
N SER A 30 13.11 -15.68 -5.77
CA SER A 30 14.57 -15.65 -5.57
C SER A 30 15.14 -14.27 -5.94
N LEU A 31 16.35 -13.96 -5.44
CA LEU A 31 17.03 -12.69 -5.73
C LEU A 31 17.19 -12.41 -7.22
N LEU A 32 17.39 -13.43 -8.06
CA LEU A 32 17.51 -13.27 -9.51
C LEU A 32 16.19 -12.82 -10.15
N VAL A 33 15.07 -13.38 -9.69
CA VAL A 33 13.74 -13.00 -10.18
C VAL A 33 13.39 -11.60 -9.68
N GLN A 34 13.77 -11.24 -8.44
CA GLN A 34 13.60 -9.88 -7.93
C GLN A 34 14.42 -8.86 -8.72
N ALA A 35 15.69 -9.16 -9.01
CA ALA A 35 16.53 -8.31 -9.85
C ALA A 35 15.92 -8.15 -11.26
N PHE A 36 15.39 -9.24 -11.84
CA PHE A 36 14.68 -9.17 -13.11
C PHE A 36 13.46 -8.24 -13.04
N MET A 37 12.62 -8.39 -12.01
CA MET A 37 11.45 -7.51 -11.80
C MET A 37 11.83 -6.03 -11.68
N PHE A 38 12.96 -5.74 -11.03
CA PHE A 38 13.46 -4.37 -10.90
C PHE A 38 14.02 -3.81 -12.22
N THR A 39 14.76 -4.62 -12.98
CA THR A 39 15.35 -4.20 -14.25
C THR A 39 14.33 -4.03 -15.37
N ASP A 40 13.24 -4.80 -15.33
CA ASP A 40 12.22 -4.82 -16.36
C ASP A 40 10.79 -4.93 -15.78
N PRO A 41 10.28 -3.83 -15.23
CA PRO A 41 8.98 -3.81 -14.56
C PRO A 41 7.82 -4.05 -15.54
N GLN A 42 7.98 -3.72 -16.83
CA GLN A 42 6.93 -3.92 -17.83
C GLN A 42 6.74 -5.40 -18.14
N ARG A 43 7.83 -6.15 -18.39
CA ARG A 43 7.75 -7.60 -18.64
C ARG A 43 7.35 -8.36 -17.39
N ALA A 44 7.84 -7.95 -16.21
CA ALA A 44 7.40 -8.53 -14.95
C ALA A 44 5.88 -8.39 -14.73
N ARG A 45 5.31 -7.22 -15.07
CA ARG A 45 3.87 -6.98 -14.99
C ARG A 45 3.09 -7.84 -15.98
N GLN A 46 3.59 -8.03 -17.20
CA GLN A 46 2.98 -8.94 -18.18
C GLN A 46 2.97 -10.39 -17.69
N LEU A 47 4.04 -10.82 -17.02
CA LEU A 47 4.15 -12.15 -16.40
C LEU A 47 3.37 -12.27 -15.07
N ARG A 48 2.71 -11.19 -14.62
CA ARG A 48 1.96 -11.13 -13.35
C ARG A 48 2.80 -11.55 -12.14
N LEU A 49 4.10 -11.25 -12.17
CA LEU A 49 4.98 -11.45 -11.02
C LEU A 49 4.61 -10.46 -9.91
N LYS A 50 4.66 -10.93 -8.66
CA LYS A 50 4.30 -10.15 -7.48
C LYS A 50 5.50 -10.07 -6.55
N ASP A 51 5.85 -8.86 -6.10
CA ASP A 51 6.95 -8.68 -5.15
C ASP A 51 6.66 -9.32 -3.79
N PHE A 52 5.45 -9.13 -3.27
CA PHE A 52 5.05 -9.61 -1.96
C PHE A 52 4.24 -10.90 -2.02
N THR A 53 4.33 -11.68 -0.96
CA THR A 53 3.45 -12.83 -0.73
C THR A 53 2.01 -12.37 -0.51
N ASP A 54 1.04 -13.24 -0.80
CA ASP A 54 -0.38 -12.85 -0.77
C ASP A 54 -0.86 -12.53 0.65
N ASP A 55 -0.31 -13.19 1.68
CA ASP A 55 -0.59 -12.95 3.10
C ASP A 55 -0.15 -11.54 3.56
N VAL A 56 1.04 -11.11 3.15
CA VAL A 56 1.54 -9.75 3.39
C VAL A 56 0.66 -8.74 2.68
N THR A 57 0.37 -8.99 1.40
CA THR A 57 -0.44 -8.09 0.58
C THR A 57 -1.82 -7.91 1.21
N GLU A 58 -2.51 -8.99 1.54
CA GLU A 58 -3.85 -8.96 2.12
C GLU A 58 -3.89 -8.26 3.47
N PHE A 59 -2.90 -8.50 4.33
CA PHE A 59 -2.80 -7.83 5.63
C PHE A 59 -2.68 -6.30 5.49
N PHE A 60 -1.70 -5.81 4.74
CA PHE A 60 -1.49 -4.37 4.60
C PHE A 60 -2.60 -3.69 3.82
N MET A 61 -3.15 -4.35 2.80
CA MET A 61 -4.34 -3.89 2.08
C MET A 61 -5.55 -3.75 3.03
N GLY A 62 -5.80 -4.74 3.87
CA GLY A 62 -6.88 -4.73 4.85
C GLY A 62 -6.74 -3.56 5.84
N VAL A 63 -5.54 -3.40 6.41
CA VAL A 63 -5.20 -2.30 7.32
C VAL A 63 -5.48 -0.93 6.68
N VAL A 64 -5.02 -0.72 5.45
CA VAL A 64 -5.20 0.56 4.76
C VAL A 64 -6.68 0.80 4.46
N ARG A 65 -7.41 -0.22 3.97
CA ARG A 65 -8.86 -0.11 3.74
C ARG A 65 -9.63 0.23 5.02
N GLU A 66 -9.32 -0.43 6.14
CA GLU A 66 -9.95 -0.15 7.42
C GLU A 66 -9.63 1.27 7.91
N THR A 67 -8.36 1.69 7.80
CA THR A 67 -7.94 3.03 8.23
C THR A 67 -8.62 4.12 7.40
N VAL A 68 -8.70 3.94 6.08
CA VAL A 68 -9.41 4.84 5.17
C VAL A 68 -10.90 4.90 5.52
N ALA A 69 -11.57 3.74 5.64
CA ALA A 69 -12.99 3.69 5.96
C ALA A 69 -13.31 4.32 7.32
N TYR A 70 -12.46 4.10 8.32
CA TYR A 70 -12.59 4.72 9.64
C TYR A 70 -12.49 6.25 9.56
N ARG A 71 -11.50 6.78 8.83
CA ARG A 71 -11.32 8.24 8.71
C ARG A 71 -12.43 8.90 7.92
N GLU A 72 -12.88 8.29 6.82
CA GLU A 72 -14.02 8.78 6.03
C GLU A 72 -15.30 8.82 6.87
N LYS A 73 -15.58 7.76 7.65
CA LYS A 73 -16.78 7.69 8.48
C LYS A 73 -16.78 8.67 9.65
N ASN A 74 -15.62 8.91 10.26
CA ASN A 74 -15.50 9.72 11.47
C ASN A 74 -15.02 11.16 11.21
N GLY A 75 -14.74 11.53 9.96
CA GLY A 75 -14.24 12.87 9.60
C GLY A 75 -12.89 13.22 10.22
N VAL A 76 -12.06 12.22 10.51
CA VAL A 76 -10.78 12.40 11.22
C VAL A 76 -9.71 12.86 10.25
N LYS A 77 -9.20 14.08 10.44
CA LYS A 77 -8.04 14.64 9.72
C LYS A 77 -6.84 14.76 10.66
N ARG A 78 -5.73 14.13 10.31
CA ARG A 78 -4.45 14.10 11.07
C ARG A 78 -3.31 14.85 10.37
N ASN A 79 -3.52 15.31 9.13
CA ASN A 79 -2.53 15.93 8.24
C ASN A 79 -1.27 15.07 8.04
N ASP A 80 -1.46 13.76 7.89
CA ASP A 80 -0.38 12.79 7.70
C ASP A 80 -0.39 12.18 6.28
N PHE A 81 0.54 11.25 6.02
CA PHE A 81 0.67 10.58 4.73
C PHE A 81 -0.64 9.91 4.26
N MET A 82 -1.44 9.38 5.19
CA MET A 82 -2.74 8.77 4.87
C MET A 82 -3.76 9.81 4.42
N ASP A 83 -3.72 11.03 4.96
CA ASP A 83 -4.60 12.12 4.51
C ASP A 83 -4.22 12.62 3.11
N MET A 84 -2.93 12.69 2.79
CA MET A 84 -2.47 13.03 1.45
C MET A 84 -2.99 12.00 0.42
N MET A 85 -2.95 10.72 0.76
CA MET A 85 -3.48 9.66 -0.08
C MET A 85 -5.01 9.69 -0.21
N LEU A 86 -5.72 10.05 0.86
CA LEU A 86 -7.18 10.27 0.84
C LEU A 86 -7.56 11.45 -0.05
N GLU A 87 -6.81 12.54 0.00
CA GLU A 87 -7.00 13.70 -0.89
C GLU A 87 -6.76 13.33 -2.36
N MET A 88 -5.74 12.52 -2.67
CA MET A 88 -5.48 12.01 -4.02
C MET A 88 -6.60 11.07 -4.50
N LYS A 89 -7.17 10.23 -3.63
CA LYS A 89 -8.34 9.40 -3.94
C LYS A 89 -9.56 10.27 -4.23
N ALA A 90 -9.84 11.27 -3.39
CA ALA A 90 -10.96 12.18 -3.57
C ALA A 90 -10.83 13.01 -4.86
N GLN A 91 -9.61 13.39 -5.24
CA GLN A 91 -9.33 14.06 -6.52
C GLN A 91 -9.66 13.15 -7.70
N ARG A 92 -9.31 11.85 -7.64
CA ARG A 92 -9.68 10.86 -8.66
C ARG A 92 -11.20 10.67 -8.77
N ASP A 93 -11.89 10.54 -7.64
CA ASP A 93 -13.34 10.31 -7.65
C ASP A 93 -14.11 11.51 -8.25
N ARG A 94 -13.59 12.74 -8.07
CA ARG A 94 -14.11 13.95 -8.75
C ARG A 94 -13.82 13.96 -10.25
N LEU A 95 -12.71 13.36 -10.67
CA LEU A 95 -12.34 13.26 -12.09
C LEU A 95 -13.19 12.23 -12.83
N LYS A 96 -13.69 11.18 -12.17
CA LYS A 96 -14.56 10.15 -12.80
C LYS A 96 -15.91 10.66 -13.28
N ASP A 97 -16.38 11.83 -12.82
CA ASP A 97 -17.59 12.48 -13.32
C ASP A 97 -17.36 13.19 -14.68
N GLY A 98 -16.10 13.28 -15.14
CA GLY A 98 -15.73 13.65 -16.50
C GLY A 98 -15.01 12.50 -17.20
N ASP A 99 -15.35 12.25 -18.47
CA ASP A 99 -14.64 11.30 -19.32
C ASP A 99 -13.10 11.46 -19.18
N ILE A 100 -12.35 10.36 -18.93
CA ILE A 100 -11.09 9.98 -19.62
C ILE A 100 -10.25 8.90 -18.89
N LYS A 101 -9.80 7.97 -19.75
CA LYS A 101 -8.61 7.08 -19.83
C LYS A 101 -7.70 6.81 -18.61
N GLU A 102 -7.39 5.52 -18.51
CA GLU A 102 -6.86 4.75 -17.36
C GLU A 102 -5.36 4.89 -17.05
N ASP A 103 -4.59 5.68 -17.82
CA ASP A 103 -3.13 5.54 -17.89
C ASP A 103 -2.32 6.81 -17.59
N ASP A 104 -2.58 7.48 -16.46
CA ASP A 104 -1.71 8.58 -16.06
C ASP A 104 -1.54 8.66 -14.54
N LEU A 105 -0.28 8.66 -14.10
CA LEU A 105 0.16 8.83 -12.70
C LEU A 105 -0.29 10.18 -12.09
N THR A 106 -0.85 11.06 -12.91
CA THR A 106 -1.43 12.37 -12.61
C THR A 106 -2.92 12.32 -12.21
N ASN A 107 -3.64 11.22 -12.42
CA ASN A 107 -5.10 11.14 -12.24
C ASN A 107 -5.59 10.69 -10.84
N GLY A 108 -4.73 10.78 -9.82
CA GLY A 108 -5.07 10.38 -8.45
C GLY A 108 -5.09 8.87 -8.24
N LEU A 109 -4.82 8.44 -7.00
CA LEU A 109 -4.57 7.03 -6.66
C LEU A 109 -5.88 6.31 -6.34
N ASN A 110 -6.06 5.09 -6.85
CA ASN A 110 -7.09 4.20 -6.31
C ASN A 110 -6.65 3.63 -4.94
N ILE A 111 -7.58 3.03 -4.20
CA ILE A 111 -7.28 2.56 -2.83
C ILE A 111 -6.20 1.47 -2.81
N GLU A 112 -6.11 0.67 -3.87
CA GLU A 112 -5.04 -0.32 -4.05
C GLU A 112 -3.66 0.33 -4.22
N GLN A 113 -3.56 1.40 -5.00
CA GLN A 113 -2.33 2.16 -5.20
C GLN A 113 -1.93 2.93 -3.94
N VAL A 114 -2.90 3.52 -3.23
CA VAL A 114 -2.72 4.14 -1.92
C VAL A 114 -2.13 3.11 -0.94
N ALA A 115 -2.71 1.93 -0.86
CA ALA A 115 -2.22 0.87 0.03
C ALA A 115 -0.84 0.34 -0.38
N ALA A 116 -0.59 0.18 -1.68
CA ALA A 116 0.72 -0.23 -2.19
C ALA A 116 1.81 0.80 -1.84
N GLN A 117 1.54 2.09 -2.03
CA GLN A 117 2.49 3.15 -1.69
C GLN A 117 2.72 3.22 -0.18
N ALA A 118 1.66 3.12 0.64
CA ALA A 118 1.77 3.06 2.09
C ALA A 118 2.65 1.91 2.57
N LEU A 119 2.51 0.74 1.96
CA LEU A 119 3.37 -0.41 2.23
C LEU A 119 4.83 -0.13 1.88
N VAL A 120 5.11 0.43 0.70
CA VAL A 120 6.48 0.78 0.29
C VAL A 120 7.13 1.76 1.26
N PHE A 121 6.42 2.83 1.66
CA PHE A 121 6.95 3.78 2.66
C PHE A 121 7.12 3.13 4.04
N TYR A 122 6.23 2.23 4.45
CA TYR A 122 6.36 1.49 5.70
C TYR A 122 7.61 0.63 5.71
N LEU A 123 7.86 -0.09 4.62
CA LEU A 123 9.03 -0.94 4.47
C LEU A 123 10.33 -0.14 4.43
N ALA A 124 10.35 0.95 3.67
CA ALA A 124 11.49 1.85 3.61
C ALA A 124 11.88 2.36 5.01
N GLY A 125 10.89 2.70 5.85
CA GLY A 125 11.12 3.11 7.23
C GLY A 125 11.38 1.96 8.22
N PHE A 126 11.00 0.72 7.89
CA PHE A 126 11.24 -0.45 8.73
C PHE A 126 12.66 -1.01 8.57
N GLU A 127 13.24 -0.95 7.37
CA GLU A 127 14.62 -1.43 7.15
C GLU A 127 15.69 -0.43 7.60
N THR A 128 15.37 0.86 7.73
CA THR A 128 16.35 1.89 8.11
C THR A 128 16.49 2.12 9.62
N TRP A 129 15.65 1.50 10.47
CA TRP A 129 15.60 1.76 11.91
C TRP A 129 15.50 0.50 12.76
#